data_AF-A0A3D4T254-F1
#
_entry.id   AF-A0A3D4T254-F1
#
_cell.length_a   1.000
_cell.length_b   1.000
_cell.length_c   1.000
_cell.angle_alpha   90.00
_cell.angle_beta   90.00
_cell.angle_gamma   90.00
#
_symmetry.space_group_name_H-M   'P 1'
#
loop_
_entity.id
_entity.type
_entity.pdbx_description
1 polymer ?
#
loop_
_entity_poly.entity_id
_entity_poly.type
_entity_poly.pdbx_seq_one_letter_code
_entity_poly.pdbx_strand_id
1 'polypeptide(L)'
;MALIEHLKELRRRLLVALAAMLVGTILGFIWYGVSVGPVPSLGEILRGPYCALDPDLRFGSETGECRLLSTAPLEMFILRLKLGSIVGLVVSAPVWLGQLWGFITPGLKKNEKRWTRTFVAAATTLFILGAVLAYVVLIFAFEFLLSIGSEAQIAALTGTDYFNFVLILILLFGVSFEVPLVIVMLNLAGVLPYSAMKNKRRYIIVGLFIFAAVITPGQDPFSMSALAVTLCVLMEIAMQIARIHDKRKARRSGSDGAPVGIADDEGSQIAAAQPVSGARPVTTDRVAAPAPVRDAGPDRAFDYGSSDDIL
;
A
#
# COMPACT_ATOMS: atom_id res chain seq x y z
N MET A 1 -1.53 -7.72 -25.02
CA MET A 1 -2.99 -7.98 -25.08
C MET A 1 -3.61 -6.95 -26.01
N ALA A 2 -4.64 -7.31 -26.77
CA ALA A 2 -5.36 -6.35 -27.61
C ALA A 2 -6.08 -5.31 -26.72
N LEU A 3 -6.23 -4.05 -27.17
CA LEU A 3 -6.95 -2.99 -26.44
C LEU A 3 -8.36 -3.44 -25.99
N ILE A 4 -9.04 -4.21 -26.84
CA ILE A 4 -10.38 -4.77 -26.56
C ILE A 4 -10.34 -5.74 -25.38
N GLU A 5 -9.27 -6.53 -25.24
CA GLU A 5 -9.09 -7.48 -24.16
C GLU A 5 -8.84 -6.78 -22.82
N HIS A 6 -8.05 -5.71 -22.84
CA HIS A 6 -7.81 -4.85 -21.67
C HIS A 6 -9.10 -4.15 -21.18
N LEU A 7 -9.95 -3.68 -22.11
CA LEU A 7 -11.26 -3.09 -21.78
C LEU A 7 -12.24 -4.12 -21.22
N LYS A 8 -12.26 -5.35 -21.75
CA LYS A 8 -13.08 -6.45 -21.20
C LYS A 8 -12.65 -6.79 -19.78
N GLU A 9 -11.34 -6.80 -19.51
CA GLU A 9 -10.81 -7.03 -18.18
C GLU A 9 -11.21 -5.92 -17.20
N LEU A 10 -11.07 -4.65 -17.60
CA LEU A 10 -11.50 -3.49 -16.80
C LEU A 10 -12.98 -3.61 -16.42
N ARG A 11 -13.85 -3.89 -17.40
CA ARG A 11 -15.30 -4.03 -17.17
C ARG A 11 -15.60 -5.12 -16.16
N ARG A 12 -14.99 -6.30 -16.31
CA ARG A 12 -15.19 -7.42 -15.38
C ARG A 12 -14.78 -7.04 -13.96
N ARG A 13 -13.60 -6.45 -13.80
CA ARG A 13 -13.06 -6.04 -12.49
C ARG A 13 -13.90 -4.95 -11.85
N LEU A 14 -14.35 -3.97 -12.64
CA LEU A 14 -15.25 -2.90 -12.20
C LEU A 14 -16.59 -3.45 -11.71
N LEU A 15 -17.19 -4.40 -12.43
CA LEU A 15 -18.45 -5.03 -12.01
C LEU A 15 -18.30 -5.80 -10.70
N VAL A 16 -17.19 -6.52 -10.51
CA VAL A 16 -16.90 -7.22 -9.24
C VAL A 16 -16.69 -6.24 -8.10
N ALA A 17 -15.96 -5.13 -8.33
CA ALA A 17 -15.76 -4.08 -7.34
C ALA A 17 -17.09 -3.41 -6.94
N LEU A 18 -17.93 -3.05 -7.90
CA LEU A 18 -19.24 -2.47 -7.66
C LEU A 18 -20.18 -3.44 -6.93
N ALA A 19 -20.19 -4.72 -7.31
CA ALA A 19 -20.96 -5.75 -6.61
C ALA A 19 -20.49 -5.90 -5.15
N ALA A 20 -19.19 -5.89 -4.90
CA ALA A 20 -18.64 -5.96 -3.54
C ALA A 20 -19.02 -4.72 -2.71
N MET A 21 -18.95 -3.52 -3.29
CA MET A 21 -19.41 -2.28 -2.63
C MET A 21 -20.91 -2.31 -2.34
N LEU A 22 -21.72 -2.86 -3.26
CA LEU A 22 -23.17 -2.98 -3.08
C LEU A 22 -23.52 -3.98 -1.97
N VAL A 23 -22.88 -5.14 -1.95
CA VAL A 23 -23.03 -6.11 -0.85
C VAL A 23 -22.57 -5.50 0.48
N GLY A 24 -21.42 -4.83 0.49
CA GLY A 24 -20.93 -4.08 1.64
C GLY A 24 -21.94 -3.02 2.11
N THR A 25 -22.58 -2.31 1.18
CA THR A 25 -23.60 -1.29 1.48
C THR A 25 -24.82 -1.89 2.16
N ILE A 26 -25.30 -3.04 1.67
CA ILE A 26 -26.40 -3.78 2.28
C ILE A 26 -26.03 -4.23 3.70
N LEU A 27 -24.83 -4.77 3.88
CA LEU A 27 -24.32 -5.18 5.20
C LEU A 27 -24.21 -3.97 6.15
N GLY A 28 -23.67 -2.84 5.68
CA GLY A 28 -23.58 -1.60 6.45
C GLY A 28 -24.96 -1.03 6.81
N PHE A 29 -25.93 -1.09 5.89
CA PHE A 29 -27.30 -0.67 6.13
C PHE A 29 -27.99 -1.51 7.22
N ILE A 30 -27.75 -2.83 7.23
CA ILE A 30 -28.24 -3.74 8.26
C ILE A 30 -27.55 -3.42 9.60
N TRP A 31 -26.22 -3.31 9.60
CA TRP A 31 -25.40 -3.03 10.79
C TRP A 31 -25.72 -1.67 11.45
N TYR A 32 -26.25 -0.70 10.69
CA TYR A 32 -26.73 0.56 11.28
C TYR A 32 -27.83 0.36 12.35
N GLY A 33 -28.72 -0.61 12.15
CA GLY A 33 -29.86 -0.84 13.05
C GLY A 33 -29.71 -2.09 13.93
N VAL A 34 -28.71 -2.93 13.69
CA VAL A 34 -28.50 -4.19 14.41
C VAL A 34 -27.09 -4.18 14.98
N SER A 35 -26.96 -4.22 16.31
CA SER A 35 -25.67 -4.46 16.96
C SER A 35 -25.16 -5.84 16.60
N VAL A 36 -24.01 -5.93 15.93
CA VAL A 36 -23.40 -7.21 15.57
C VAL A 36 -22.45 -7.62 16.69
N GLY A 37 -22.97 -8.37 17.67
CA GLY A 37 -22.19 -8.89 18.78
C GLY A 37 -21.59 -7.78 19.69
N PRO A 38 -20.26 -7.74 19.91
CA PRO A 38 -19.61 -6.76 20.79
C PRO A 38 -19.37 -5.39 20.14
N VAL A 39 -19.65 -5.23 18.84
CA VAL A 39 -19.43 -3.96 18.13
C VAL A 39 -20.69 -3.11 18.22
N PRO A 40 -20.63 -1.89 18.77
CA PRO A 40 -21.79 -1.01 18.87
C PRO A 40 -22.39 -0.73 17.49
N SER A 41 -23.66 -0.33 17.47
CA SER A 41 -24.31 -0.02 16.20
C SER A 41 -23.54 1.10 15.50
N LEU A 42 -23.52 1.05 14.16
CA LEU A 42 -22.81 2.08 13.41
C LEU A 42 -23.32 3.50 13.74
N GLY A 43 -24.62 3.61 14.02
CA GLY A 43 -25.25 4.84 14.47
C GLY A 43 -24.70 5.38 15.79
N GLU A 44 -24.29 4.52 16.72
CA GLU A 44 -23.65 4.93 17.98
C GLU A 44 -22.19 5.34 17.77
N ILE A 45 -21.43 4.59 16.97
CA ILE A 45 -20.02 4.92 16.66
C ILE A 45 -19.94 6.29 16.01
N LEU A 46 -20.79 6.57 15.01
CA LEU A 46 -20.79 7.84 14.29
C LEU A 46 -21.38 9.00 15.10
N ARG A 47 -22.24 8.72 16.10
CA ARG A 47 -22.69 9.72 17.07
C ARG A 47 -21.62 10.01 18.12
N GLY A 48 -20.67 9.10 18.34
CA GLY A 48 -19.59 9.22 19.32
C GLY A 48 -18.91 10.60 19.36
N PRO A 49 -18.40 11.13 18.24
CA PRO A 49 -17.72 12.43 18.22
C PRO A 49 -18.65 13.58 18.63
N TYR A 50 -19.92 13.55 18.21
CA TYR A 50 -20.91 14.55 18.61
C TYR A 50 -21.28 14.42 20.10
N CYS A 51 -21.43 13.19 20.59
CA CYS A 51 -21.72 12.88 21.99
C CYS A 51 -20.48 12.88 22.89
N ALA A 52 -19.31 13.33 22.40
CA ALA A 52 -18.11 13.59 23.19
C ALA A 52 -17.93 15.08 23.53
N LEU A 53 -18.64 15.99 22.84
CA LEU A 53 -18.55 17.45 23.02
C LEU A 53 -19.13 17.95 24.38
N ASP A 54 -18.94 19.18 24.81
CA ASP A 54 -19.54 19.67 26.06
C ASP A 54 -21.09 19.67 25.98
N PRO A 55 -21.86 19.24 27.01
CA PRO A 55 -23.33 19.22 26.96
C PRO A 55 -23.97 20.58 26.62
N ASP A 56 -23.34 21.69 26.99
CA ASP A 56 -23.81 23.06 26.72
C ASP A 56 -23.73 23.44 25.23
N LEU A 57 -22.93 22.72 24.44
CA LEU A 57 -22.79 22.92 23.00
C LEU A 57 -23.75 22.03 22.18
N ARG A 58 -24.59 21.24 22.85
CA ARG A 58 -25.50 20.27 22.21
C ARG A 58 -26.95 20.72 22.26
N PHE A 59 -27.71 20.30 21.25
CA PHE A 59 -29.15 20.51 21.22
C PHE A 59 -29.85 19.52 22.17
N GLY A 60 -30.65 20.01 23.14
CA GLY A 60 -31.42 19.15 24.06
C GLY A 60 -30.73 18.76 25.38
N SER A 61 -29.75 19.54 25.84
CA SER A 61 -28.95 19.30 27.06
C SER A 61 -29.75 19.03 28.33
N GLU A 62 -31.01 19.45 28.39
CA GLU A 62 -31.89 19.28 29.57
C GLU A 62 -32.38 17.84 29.79
N THR A 63 -32.30 16.95 28.80
CA THR A 63 -32.82 15.57 28.89
C THR A 63 -31.75 14.49 29.05
N GLY A 64 -30.46 14.85 28.96
CA GLY A 64 -29.35 13.90 29.03
C GLY A 64 -29.24 12.92 27.85
N GLU A 65 -30.15 12.97 26.88
CA GLU A 65 -30.16 12.09 25.70
C GLU A 65 -29.49 12.77 24.50
N CYS A 66 -28.43 12.15 23.98
CA CYS A 66 -27.73 12.62 22.77
C CYS A 66 -28.57 12.30 21.51
N ARG A 67 -29.52 13.17 21.17
CA ARG A 67 -30.41 13.03 20.00
C ARG A 67 -30.10 14.11 18.95
N LEU A 68 -29.90 13.68 17.70
CA LEU A 68 -29.77 14.60 16.57
C LEU A 68 -31.16 14.96 16.04
N LEU A 69 -31.41 16.25 15.81
CA LEU A 69 -32.66 16.73 15.24
C LEU A 69 -32.78 16.24 13.78
N SER A 70 -33.88 15.56 13.48
CA SER A 70 -34.25 15.16 12.12
C SER A 70 -35.46 15.96 11.70
N THR A 71 -35.36 16.64 10.56
CA THR A 71 -36.35 17.59 10.07
C THR A 71 -37.40 16.94 9.17
N ALA A 72 -37.12 15.76 8.59
CA ALA A 72 -38.08 15.01 7.80
C ALA A 72 -37.94 13.47 7.92
N PRO A 73 -39.04 12.69 7.81
CA PRO A 73 -39.00 11.22 7.90
C PRO A 73 -38.11 10.54 6.84
N LEU A 74 -38.07 11.14 5.64
CA LEU A 74 -37.29 10.61 4.51
C LEU A 74 -35.78 10.85 4.70
N GLU A 75 -35.39 11.88 5.45
CA GLU A 75 -33.97 12.17 5.74
C GLU A 75 -33.31 11.03 6.50
N MET A 76 -33.99 10.43 7.49
CA MET A 76 -33.45 9.31 8.24
C MET A 76 -33.13 8.10 7.35
N PHE A 77 -33.98 7.85 6.35
CA PHE A 77 -33.76 6.76 5.39
C PHE A 77 -32.55 7.05 4.48
N ILE A 78 -32.48 8.26 3.90
CA ILE A 78 -31.34 8.67 3.05
C ILE A 78 -30.03 8.65 3.84
N LEU A 79 -30.05 9.14 5.08
CA LEU A 79 -28.91 9.15 5.97
C LEU A 79 -28.43 7.72 6.24
N ARG A 80 -29.33 6.80 6.58
CA ARG A 80 -28.97 5.39 6.78
C ARG A 80 -28.39 4.75 5.52
N LEU A 81 -28.92 5.09 4.34
CA LEU A 81 -28.38 4.61 3.06
C LEU A 81 -26.96 5.17 2.79
N LYS A 82 -26.74 6.48 3.03
CA LYS A 82 -25.43 7.13 2.89
C LYS A 82 -24.39 6.58 3.87
N LEU A 83 -24.78 6.35 5.12
CA LEU A 83 -23.91 5.73 6.12
C LEU A 83 -23.57 4.29 5.72
N GLY A 84 -24.59 3.52 5.32
CA GLY A 84 -24.42 2.17 4.83
C GLY A 84 -23.47 2.10 3.63
N SER A 85 -23.54 3.05 2.70
CA SER A 85 -22.71 3.03 1.50
C SER A 85 -21.24 3.30 1.78
N ILE A 86 -20.91 4.28 2.64
CA ILE A 86 -19.52 4.58 3.00
C ILE A 86 -18.92 3.46 3.83
N VAL A 87 -19.66 2.92 4.80
CA VAL A 87 -19.16 1.77 5.57
C VAL A 87 -19.06 0.53 4.70
N GLY A 88 -20.00 0.33 3.80
CA GLY A 88 -19.92 -0.71 2.80
C GLY A 88 -18.67 -0.58 1.95
N LEU A 89 -18.28 0.63 1.57
CA LEU A 89 -17.05 0.91 0.83
C LEU A 89 -15.80 0.62 1.67
N VAL A 90 -15.78 0.94 2.96
CA VAL A 90 -14.67 0.63 3.88
C VAL A 90 -14.54 -0.87 4.11
N VAL A 91 -15.65 -1.56 4.39
CA VAL A 91 -15.66 -3.01 4.65
C VAL A 91 -15.31 -3.80 3.39
N SER A 92 -15.76 -3.34 2.21
CA SER A 92 -15.43 -3.94 0.93
C SER A 92 -14.06 -3.51 0.37
N ALA A 93 -13.30 -2.67 1.08
CA ALA A 93 -11.96 -2.20 0.70
C ALA A 93 -11.02 -3.32 0.22
N PRO A 94 -10.89 -4.48 0.90
CA PRO A 94 -10.01 -5.55 0.44
C PRO A 94 -10.36 -6.05 -0.96
N VAL A 95 -11.66 -6.05 -1.31
CA VAL A 95 -12.15 -6.60 -2.58
C VAL A 95 -12.00 -5.57 -3.69
N TRP A 96 -12.50 -4.34 -3.52
CA TRP A 96 -12.48 -3.35 -4.60
C TRP A 96 -11.07 -2.79 -4.84
N LEU A 97 -10.26 -2.56 -3.80
CA LEU A 97 -8.84 -2.22 -3.97
C LEU A 97 -8.09 -3.39 -4.61
N GLY A 98 -8.45 -4.62 -4.26
CA GLY A 98 -7.93 -5.83 -4.90
C GLY A 98 -8.15 -5.86 -6.40
N GLN A 99 -9.37 -5.52 -6.85
CA GLN A 99 -9.70 -5.46 -8.27
C GLN A 99 -9.02 -4.29 -8.99
N LEU A 100 -9.00 -3.11 -8.35
CA LEU A 100 -8.35 -1.90 -8.87
C LEU A 100 -6.84 -2.13 -9.07
N TRP A 101 -6.15 -2.57 -8.02
CA TRP A 101 -4.70 -2.79 -8.07
C TRP A 101 -4.33 -3.99 -8.93
N GLY A 102 -5.14 -5.05 -8.92
CA GLY A 102 -4.91 -6.17 -9.84
C GLY A 102 -4.99 -5.77 -11.32
N PHE A 103 -5.66 -4.66 -11.67
CA PHE A 103 -5.71 -4.10 -13.02
C PHE A 103 -4.53 -3.18 -13.33
N ILE A 104 -4.02 -2.44 -12.34
CA ILE A 104 -2.91 -1.48 -12.50
C ILE A 104 -1.54 -2.16 -12.42
N THR A 105 -1.40 -3.21 -11.59
CA THR A 105 -0.13 -3.93 -11.36
C THR A 105 0.28 -5.00 -12.40
N PRO A 106 -0.47 -5.39 -13.46
CA PRO A 106 -0.05 -6.50 -14.33
C PRO A 106 1.23 -6.21 -15.13
N GLY A 107 1.74 -4.97 -15.13
CA GLY A 107 3.03 -4.60 -15.72
C GLY A 107 4.27 -4.87 -14.85
N LEU A 108 4.12 -5.22 -13.57
CA LEU A 108 5.24 -5.31 -12.63
C LEU A 108 5.81 -6.73 -12.51
N LYS A 109 6.82 -7.04 -13.35
CA LYS A 109 7.65 -8.28 -13.41
C LYS A 109 6.86 -9.61 -13.37
N LYS A 110 7.05 -10.42 -14.42
CA LYS A 110 6.32 -11.68 -14.76
C LYS A 110 6.21 -12.78 -13.66
N ASN A 111 6.69 -12.58 -12.42
CA ASN A 111 6.99 -13.66 -11.49
C ASN A 111 6.38 -13.69 -10.09
N GLU A 112 5.36 -12.90 -9.69
CA GLU A 112 4.70 -13.26 -8.41
C GLU A 112 3.29 -12.70 -8.19
N LYS A 113 2.30 -13.59 -8.09
CA LYS A 113 0.99 -13.34 -7.44
C LYS A 113 1.15 -12.77 -6.01
N ARG A 114 2.30 -13.00 -5.38
CA ARG A 114 2.63 -12.55 -4.02
C ARG A 114 2.75 -11.03 -3.93
N TRP A 115 3.38 -10.37 -4.91
CA TRP A 115 3.52 -8.90 -4.89
C TRP A 115 2.17 -8.20 -4.98
N THR A 116 1.28 -8.67 -5.85
CA THR A 116 -0.08 -8.14 -5.93
C THR A 116 -0.82 -8.29 -4.60
N ARG A 117 -0.70 -9.43 -3.92
CA ARG A 117 -1.34 -9.65 -2.61
C ARG A 117 -0.78 -8.72 -1.53
N THR A 118 0.55 -8.57 -1.44
CA THR A 118 1.17 -7.66 -0.48
C THR A 118 0.73 -6.22 -0.72
N PHE A 119 0.64 -5.82 -1.99
CA PHE A 119 0.24 -4.48 -2.37
C PHE A 119 -1.22 -4.18 -2.03
N VAL A 120 -2.13 -5.14 -2.30
CA VAL A 120 -3.55 -5.03 -1.92
C VAL A 120 -3.72 -5.01 -0.40
N ALA A 121 -2.94 -5.81 0.35
CA ALA A 121 -2.97 -5.77 1.80
C ALA A 121 -2.48 -4.42 2.35
N ALA A 122 -1.42 -3.86 1.77
CA ALA A 122 -0.91 -2.54 2.12
C ALA A 122 -1.94 -1.45 1.81
N ALA A 123 -2.55 -1.44 0.61
CA ALA A 123 -3.62 -0.52 0.22
C ALA A 123 -4.77 -0.57 1.23
N THR A 124 -5.31 -1.76 1.47
CA THR A 124 -6.42 -1.97 2.41
C THR A 124 -6.08 -1.46 3.82
N THR A 125 -4.87 -1.73 4.30
CA THR A 125 -4.42 -1.27 5.63
C THR A 125 -4.32 0.25 5.67
N LEU A 126 -3.78 0.87 4.61
CA LEU A 126 -3.61 2.31 4.51
C LEU A 126 -4.96 3.03 4.42
N PHE A 127 -5.91 2.46 3.67
CA PHE A 127 -7.28 2.97 3.57
C PHE A 127 -8.00 2.92 4.92
N ILE A 128 -7.91 1.80 5.63
CA ILE A 128 -8.50 1.66 6.98
C ILE A 128 -7.83 2.63 7.96
N LEU A 129 -6.51 2.74 7.92
CA LEU A 129 -5.75 3.67 8.77
C LEU A 129 -6.13 5.13 8.49
N GLY A 130 -6.35 5.49 7.22
CA GLY A 130 -6.88 6.79 6.83
C GLY A 130 -8.29 7.03 7.36
N ALA A 131 -9.19 6.06 7.23
CA ALA A 131 -10.55 6.15 7.75
C ALA A 131 -10.59 6.31 9.29
N VAL A 132 -9.77 5.56 10.02
CA VAL A 132 -9.63 5.66 11.47
C VAL A 132 -9.06 7.02 11.86
N LEU A 133 -8.01 7.49 11.16
CA LEU A 133 -7.45 8.80 11.45
C LEU A 133 -8.47 9.92 11.20
N ALA A 134 -9.26 9.83 10.14
CA ALA A 134 -10.32 10.80 9.86
C ALA A 134 -11.32 10.92 11.01
N TYR A 135 -11.73 9.78 11.59
CA TYR A 135 -12.61 9.74 12.75
C TYR A 135 -11.98 10.43 13.96
N VAL A 136 -10.68 10.22 14.21
CA VAL A 136 -9.96 10.90 15.31
C VAL A 136 -9.84 12.40 15.07
N VAL A 137 -9.42 12.81 13.86
CA VAL A 137 -9.27 14.22 13.47
C VAL A 137 -10.60 14.96 13.59
N LEU A 138 -11.70 14.29 13.30
CA LEU A 138 -13.04 14.86 13.37
C LEU A 138 -13.45 15.29 14.78
N ILE A 139 -13.02 14.57 15.83
CA ILE A 139 -13.28 14.95 17.23
C ILE A 139 -12.68 16.33 17.51
N PHE A 140 -11.39 16.50 17.20
CA PHE A 140 -10.67 17.75 17.39
C PHE A 140 -11.17 18.88 16.47
N ALA A 141 -11.54 18.55 15.23
CA ALA A 141 -12.11 19.53 14.31
C ALA A 141 -13.41 20.10 14.87
N PHE A 142 -14.33 19.26 15.37
CA PHE A 142 -15.58 19.75 15.95
C PHE A 142 -15.39 20.54 17.24
N GLU A 143 -14.49 20.13 18.13
CA GLU A 143 -14.13 20.92 19.33
C GLU A 143 -13.69 22.34 18.93
N PHE A 144 -12.80 22.45 17.94
CA PHE A 144 -12.31 23.73 17.46
C PHE A 144 -13.41 24.58 16.80
N LEU A 145 -14.19 24.00 15.87
CA LEU A 145 -15.27 24.73 15.17
C LEU A 145 -16.31 25.29 16.14
N LEU A 146 -16.71 24.48 17.14
CA LEU A 146 -17.72 24.88 18.10
C LEU A 146 -17.18 25.85 19.16
N SER A 147 -15.89 25.76 19.52
CA SER A 147 -15.25 26.74 20.42
C SER A 147 -15.14 28.15 19.83
N ILE A 148 -15.06 28.29 18.50
CA ILE A 148 -14.98 29.60 17.84
C ILE A 148 -16.39 30.22 17.69
N GLY A 149 -17.41 29.39 17.48
CA GLY A 149 -18.78 29.83 17.24
C GLY A 149 -19.56 30.24 18.51
N SER A 150 -19.05 29.93 19.70
CA SER A 150 -19.76 30.08 20.98
C SER A 150 -20.17 31.52 21.32
N GLU A 151 -19.54 32.54 20.72
CA GLU A 151 -19.86 33.95 20.98
C GLU A 151 -20.81 34.58 19.95
N ALA A 152 -21.02 33.98 18.77
CA ALA A 152 -21.71 34.64 17.66
C ALA A 152 -23.10 34.06 17.33
N GLN A 153 -23.29 32.73 17.42
CA GLN A 153 -24.58 32.06 17.22
C GLN A 153 -24.52 30.62 17.74
N ILE A 154 -25.65 30.11 18.25
CA ILE A 154 -25.83 28.67 18.46
C ILE A 154 -25.75 28.02 17.08
N ALA A 155 -24.66 27.31 16.79
CA ALA A 155 -24.52 26.58 15.54
C ALA A 155 -25.60 25.50 15.47
N ALA A 156 -26.66 25.74 14.71
CA ALA A 156 -27.71 24.76 14.44
C ALA A 156 -27.17 23.73 13.43
N LEU A 157 -26.25 22.87 13.89
CA LEU A 157 -25.72 21.79 13.07
C LEU A 157 -26.82 20.73 12.90
N THR A 158 -27.37 20.63 11.69
CA THR A 158 -28.36 19.59 11.39
C THR A 158 -27.69 18.21 11.41
N GLY A 159 -28.43 17.17 11.79
CA GLY A 159 -27.88 15.80 11.76
C GLY A 159 -27.39 15.41 10.36
N THR A 160 -28.10 15.84 9.33
CA THR A 160 -27.74 15.58 7.93
C THR A 160 -26.40 16.19 7.53
N ASP A 161 -26.14 17.44 7.90
CA ASP A 161 -24.88 18.13 7.57
C ASP A 161 -23.71 17.54 8.34
N TYR A 162 -23.91 17.23 9.62
CA TYR A 162 -22.93 16.50 10.44
C TYR A 162 -22.53 15.18 9.79
N PHE A 163 -23.49 14.31 9.47
CA PHE A 163 -23.17 13.01 8.88
C PHE A 163 -22.57 13.15 7.48
N ASN A 164 -23.06 14.08 6.65
CA ASN A 164 -22.47 14.32 5.33
C ASN A 164 -20.99 14.72 5.46
N PHE A 165 -20.66 15.63 6.39
CA PHE A 165 -19.29 16.04 6.67
C PHE A 165 -18.42 14.87 7.16
N VAL A 166 -18.90 14.12 8.14
CA VAL A 166 -18.21 12.93 8.67
C VAL A 166 -17.92 11.92 7.54
N LEU A 167 -18.93 11.64 6.72
CA LEU A 167 -18.85 10.63 5.67
C LEU A 167 -17.85 11.01 4.58
N ILE A 168 -17.93 12.24 4.08
CA ILE A 168 -17.03 12.70 3.03
C ILE A 168 -15.60 12.78 3.58
N LEU A 169 -15.40 13.23 4.83
CA LEU A 169 -14.07 13.32 5.44
C LEU A 169 -13.41 11.95 5.56
N ILE A 170 -14.14 10.93 6.07
CA ILE A 170 -13.65 9.55 6.17
C ILE A 170 -13.25 9.02 4.78
N LEU A 171 -14.10 9.23 3.78
CA LEU A 171 -13.83 8.78 2.41
C LEU A 171 -12.58 9.45 1.85
N LEU A 172 -12.45 10.76 2.01
CA LEU A 172 -11.34 11.54 1.47
C LEU A 172 -10.02 11.19 2.12
N PHE A 173 -9.97 11.05 3.44
CA PHE A 173 -8.76 10.60 4.14
C PHE A 173 -8.36 9.19 3.69
N GLY A 174 -9.32 8.25 3.63
CA GLY A 174 -9.05 6.89 3.15
C GLY A 174 -8.45 6.87 1.75
N VAL A 175 -9.07 7.56 0.79
CA VAL A 175 -8.58 7.63 -0.60
C VAL A 175 -7.26 8.39 -0.71
N SER A 176 -7.07 9.47 0.06
CA SER A 176 -5.84 10.25 0.04
C SER A 176 -4.63 9.44 0.51
N PHE A 177 -4.85 8.52 1.44
CA PHE A 177 -3.81 7.64 1.96
C PHE A 177 -3.29 6.65 0.89
N GLU A 178 -4.04 6.40 -0.18
CA GLU A 178 -3.58 5.62 -1.32
C GLU A 178 -2.55 6.38 -2.18
N VAL A 179 -2.48 7.72 -2.11
CA VAL A 179 -1.57 8.53 -2.94
C VAL A 179 -0.10 8.15 -2.73
N PRO A 180 0.44 8.10 -1.49
CA PRO A 180 1.80 7.60 -1.24
C PRO A 180 2.03 6.18 -1.75
N LEU A 181 1.03 5.30 -1.65
CA LEU A 181 1.11 3.92 -2.12
C LEU A 181 1.29 3.84 -3.64
N VAL A 182 0.55 4.68 -4.39
CA VAL A 182 0.70 4.83 -5.85
C VAL A 182 2.12 5.27 -6.22
N ILE A 183 2.70 6.20 -5.47
CA ILE A 183 4.07 6.66 -5.73
C ILE A 183 5.10 5.53 -5.53
N VAL A 184 4.95 4.73 -4.46
CA VAL A 184 5.80 3.55 -4.25
C VAL A 184 5.66 2.58 -5.42
N MET A 185 4.43 2.33 -5.89
CA MET A 185 4.16 1.46 -7.02
C MET A 185 4.85 1.92 -8.31
N LEU A 186 4.78 3.23 -8.60
CA LEU A 186 5.46 3.83 -9.76
C LEU A 186 6.98 3.72 -9.67
N ASN A 187 7.56 3.81 -8.46
CA ASN A 187 8.98 3.55 -8.26
C ASN A 187 9.34 2.09 -8.52
N LEU A 188 8.53 1.15 -8.02
CA LEU A 188 8.74 -0.28 -8.26
C LEU A 188 8.65 -0.62 -9.75
N ALA A 189 7.71 0.00 -10.48
CA ALA A 189 7.56 -0.11 -11.93
C ALA A 189 8.72 0.50 -12.72
N GLY A 190 9.61 1.27 -12.07
CA GLY A 190 10.74 1.94 -12.71
C GLY A 190 10.36 3.25 -13.42
N VAL A 191 9.10 3.69 -13.32
CA VAL A 191 8.62 4.94 -13.94
C VAL A 191 9.13 6.15 -13.17
N LEU A 192 9.21 6.06 -11.83
CA LEU A 192 9.59 7.18 -10.97
C LEU A 192 10.77 6.82 -10.06
N PRO A 193 12.03 7.13 -10.45
CA PRO A 193 13.20 6.86 -9.62
C PRO A 193 13.28 7.79 -8.41
N TYR A 194 13.92 7.33 -7.34
CA TYR A 194 14.11 8.09 -6.11
C TYR A 194 14.82 9.44 -6.33
N SER A 195 15.78 9.49 -7.26
CA SER A 195 16.50 10.73 -7.60
C SER A 195 15.57 11.83 -8.10
N ALA A 196 14.54 11.50 -8.87
CA ALA A 196 13.54 12.45 -9.37
C ALA A 196 12.68 13.01 -8.23
N MET A 197 12.25 12.14 -7.31
CA MET A 197 11.44 12.53 -6.14
C MET A 197 12.23 13.39 -5.15
N LYS A 198 13.47 13.00 -4.87
CA LYS A 198 14.35 13.74 -3.93
C LYS A 198 14.55 15.18 -4.37
N ASN A 199 14.80 15.41 -5.66
CA ASN A 199 15.04 16.75 -6.20
C ASN A 199 13.79 17.63 -6.16
N LYS A 200 12.59 17.02 -6.24
CA LYS A 200 11.31 17.73 -6.24
C LYS A 200 10.56 17.68 -4.90
N ARG A 201 11.22 17.25 -3.82
CA ARG A 201 10.61 17.09 -2.47
C ARG A 201 9.80 18.30 -2.03
N ARG A 202 10.36 19.51 -2.17
CA ARG A 202 9.67 20.76 -1.80
C ARG A 202 8.37 20.98 -2.58
N TYR A 203 8.35 20.62 -3.87
CA TYR A 203 7.17 20.75 -4.72
C TYR A 203 6.12 19.70 -4.39
N ILE A 204 6.54 18.48 -4.02
CA ILE A 204 5.63 17.42 -3.58
C ILE A 204 4.91 17.83 -2.29
N ILE A 205 5.65 18.36 -1.30
CA ILE A 205 5.07 18.83 -0.04
C ILE A 205 4.04 19.93 -0.31
N VAL A 206 4.39 20.95 -1.09
CA VAL A 206 3.44 22.03 -1.45
C VAL A 206 2.23 21.47 -2.20
N GLY A 207 2.44 20.53 -3.14
CA GLY A 207 1.36 19.86 -3.86
C GLY A 207 0.41 19.10 -2.94
N LEU A 208 0.92 18.44 -1.89
CA LEU A 208 0.09 17.74 -0.90
C LEU A 208 -0.73 18.70 -0.04
N PHE A 209 -0.18 19.86 0.32
CA PHE A 209 -0.93 20.90 1.03
C PHE A 209 -2.04 21.50 0.15
N ILE A 210 -1.75 21.78 -1.13
CA ILE A 210 -2.76 22.25 -2.08
C ILE A 210 -3.85 21.19 -2.28
N PHE A 211 -3.44 19.92 -2.44
CA PHE A 211 -4.37 18.81 -2.55
C PHE A 211 -5.28 18.70 -1.33
N ALA A 212 -4.72 18.77 -0.12
CA ALA A 212 -5.49 18.77 1.12
C ALA A 212 -6.46 19.97 1.20
N ALA A 213 -6.01 21.17 0.78
CA ALA A 213 -6.85 22.37 0.76
C ALA A 213 -8.05 22.24 -0.17
N VAL A 214 -7.85 21.65 -1.36
CA VAL A 214 -8.91 21.49 -2.37
C VAL A 214 -9.88 20.39 -2.00
N ILE A 215 -9.38 19.30 -1.41
CA ILE A 215 -10.19 18.12 -1.17
C ILE A 215 -11.04 18.26 0.10
N THR A 216 -10.55 18.96 1.12
CA THR A 216 -11.21 19.03 2.44
C THR A 216 -12.41 19.98 2.41
N PRO A 217 -13.65 19.48 2.58
CA PRO A 217 -14.85 20.29 2.35
C PRO A 217 -15.15 21.27 3.47
N GLY A 218 -14.66 21.02 4.69
CA GLY A 218 -14.90 21.89 5.84
C GLY A 218 -14.13 23.21 5.81
N GLN A 219 -13.12 23.33 4.93
CA GLN A 219 -12.14 24.43 4.94
C GLN A 219 -11.61 24.74 6.35
N ASP A 220 -11.72 23.80 7.28
CA ASP A 220 -11.30 24.00 8.65
C ASP A 220 -9.79 23.77 8.72
N PRO A 221 -9.04 24.73 9.30
CA PRO A 221 -7.59 24.65 9.33
C PRO A 221 -7.07 23.36 9.97
N PHE A 222 -7.83 22.77 10.88
CA PHE A 222 -7.44 21.58 11.61
C PHE A 222 -7.46 20.32 10.73
N SER A 223 -8.59 19.97 10.13
CA SER A 223 -8.71 18.77 9.30
C SER A 223 -7.86 18.87 8.03
N MET A 224 -7.77 20.05 7.43
CA MET A 224 -6.89 20.33 6.29
C MET A 224 -5.42 20.10 6.67
N SER A 225 -4.96 20.69 7.78
CA SER A 225 -3.56 20.55 8.22
C SER A 225 -3.25 19.12 8.65
N ALA A 226 -4.17 18.46 9.36
CA ALA A 226 -4.01 17.07 9.77
C ALA A 226 -3.85 16.14 8.57
N LEU A 227 -4.67 16.32 7.52
CA LEU A 227 -4.54 15.56 6.27
C LEU A 227 -3.20 15.85 5.60
N ALA A 228 -2.87 17.12 5.39
CA ALA A 228 -1.65 17.53 4.71
C ALA A 228 -0.38 17.02 5.40
N VAL A 229 -0.29 17.20 6.72
CA VAL A 229 0.84 16.72 7.54
C VAL A 229 0.94 15.21 7.47
N THR A 230 -0.18 14.50 7.62
CA THR A 230 -0.14 13.03 7.60
C THR A 230 0.26 12.48 6.24
N LEU A 231 -0.25 13.07 5.15
CA LEU A 231 0.16 12.73 3.80
C LEU A 231 1.64 13.02 3.57
N CYS A 232 2.17 14.14 4.10
CA CYS A 232 3.60 14.43 4.03
C CYS A 232 4.43 13.36 4.76
N VAL A 233 4.02 12.95 5.96
CA VAL A 233 4.71 11.88 6.72
C VAL A 233 4.67 10.56 5.94
N LEU A 234 3.52 10.15 5.44
CA LEU A 234 3.38 8.93 4.63
C LEU A 234 4.19 9.01 3.33
N MET A 235 4.24 10.19 2.70
CA MET A 235 5.02 10.42 1.49
C MET A 235 6.54 10.33 1.77
N GLU A 236 7.00 10.79 2.92
CA GLU A 236 8.40 10.58 3.35
C GLU A 236 8.72 9.10 3.54
N ILE A 237 7.81 8.35 4.17
CA ILE A 237 7.95 6.90 4.32
C ILE A 237 8.01 6.22 2.94
N ALA A 238 7.13 6.61 2.01
CA ALA A 238 7.12 6.13 0.63
C ALA A 238 8.45 6.43 -0.09
N MET A 239 8.99 7.64 0.05
CA MET A 239 10.29 8.02 -0.52
C MET A 239 11.45 7.22 0.09
N GLN A 240 11.40 6.89 1.38
CA GLN A 240 12.41 6.05 2.03
C GLN A 240 12.36 4.60 1.51
N ILE A 241 11.15 4.05 1.32
CA ILE A 241 10.97 2.73 0.71
C ILE A 241 11.57 2.72 -0.70
N ALA A 242 11.27 3.73 -1.51
CA ALA A 242 11.83 3.89 -2.85
C ALA A 242 13.37 3.98 -2.84
N ARG A 243 13.96 4.70 -1.89
CA ARG A 243 15.42 4.79 -1.73
C ARG A 243 16.05 3.43 -1.45
N ILE A 244 15.45 2.63 -0.57
CA ILE A 244 15.96 1.30 -0.22
C ILE A 244 15.83 0.36 -1.43
N HIS A 245 14.71 0.44 -2.15
CA HIS A 245 14.47 -0.35 -3.36
C HIS A 245 15.49 -0.03 -4.46
N ASP A 246 15.69 1.24 -4.80
CA ASP A 246 16.64 1.68 -5.82
C ASP A 246 18.09 1.33 -5.43
N LYS A 247 18.46 1.48 -4.15
CA LYS A 247 19.80 1.09 -3.66
C LYS A 247 20.04 -0.42 -3.75
N ARG A 248 19.02 -1.25 -3.45
CA ARG A 248 19.11 -2.71 -3.58
C ARG A 248 19.21 -3.13 -5.05
N LYS A 249 18.47 -2.48 -5.95
CA LYS A 249 18.55 -2.72 -7.40
C LYS A 249 19.94 -2.38 -7.94
N ALA A 250 20.48 -1.20 -7.59
CA ALA A 250 21.83 -0.78 -8.00
C ALA A 250 22.94 -1.71 -7.51
N ARG A 251 22.83 -2.24 -6.28
CA ARG A 251 23.80 -3.22 -5.75
C ARG A 251 23.79 -4.55 -6.50
N ARG A 252 22.61 -5.04 -6.89
CA ARG A 252 22.48 -6.28 -7.67
C ARG A 252 23.02 -6.13 -9.08
N SER A 253 22.83 -4.95 -9.69
CA SER A 253 23.40 -4.66 -11.01
C SER A 253 24.92 -4.39 -10.99
N GLY A 254 25.52 -4.12 -9.83
CA GLY A 254 26.96 -3.87 -9.69
C GLY A 254 27.80 -5.06 -9.22
N SER A 255 27.19 -6.18 -8.80
CA SER A 255 27.91 -7.40 -8.38
C SER A 255 28.11 -8.41 -9.50
N ASP A 256 27.33 -8.32 -10.57
CA ASP A 256 27.61 -9.03 -11.82
C ASP A 256 28.32 -8.04 -12.75
N GLY A 257 29.50 -8.38 -13.25
CA GLY A 257 30.25 -7.62 -14.26
C GLY A 257 29.55 -7.59 -15.62
N ALA A 258 28.24 -7.38 -15.64
CA ALA A 258 27.42 -7.21 -16.83
C ALA A 258 27.60 -5.77 -17.34
N PRO A 259 27.87 -5.56 -18.64
CA PRO A 259 28.02 -4.22 -19.19
C PRO A 259 26.75 -3.43 -18.96
N VAL A 260 26.95 -2.16 -18.64
CA VAL A 260 25.96 -1.10 -18.57
C VAL A 260 24.96 -1.21 -19.74
N GLY A 261 23.67 -1.36 -19.40
CA GLY A 261 22.60 -0.80 -20.22
C GLY A 261 21.89 -1.68 -21.24
N ILE A 262 21.91 -3.01 -21.15
CA ILE A 262 21.11 -3.85 -22.06
C ILE A 262 19.75 -4.15 -21.42
N ALA A 263 18.66 -3.78 -22.10
CA ALA A 263 17.29 -4.11 -21.70
C ALA A 263 17.05 -5.63 -21.80
N ASP A 264 16.13 -6.18 -20.99
CA ASP A 264 15.83 -7.63 -20.95
C ASP A 264 15.41 -8.22 -22.34
N ASP A 265 15.08 -7.36 -23.33
CA ASP A 265 14.68 -7.73 -24.70
C ASP A 265 15.81 -7.59 -25.75
N GLU A 266 17.01 -7.14 -25.37
CA GLU A 266 18.15 -7.03 -26.28
C GLU A 266 19.14 -8.18 -26.05
N GLY A 267 19.50 -8.88 -27.13
CA GLY A 267 20.51 -9.93 -27.10
C GLY A 267 21.87 -9.38 -26.71
N SER A 268 22.60 -10.10 -25.84
CA SER A 268 23.97 -9.74 -25.48
C SER A 268 24.83 -9.62 -26.74
N GLN A 269 25.50 -8.48 -26.91
CA GLN A 269 26.49 -8.32 -27.98
C GLN A 269 27.71 -9.16 -27.62
N ILE A 270 27.81 -10.35 -28.21
CA ILE A 270 29.03 -11.16 -28.15
C ILE A 270 30.09 -10.37 -28.91
N ALA A 271 31.14 -9.92 -28.20
CA ALA A 271 32.26 -9.24 -28.84
C ALA A 271 32.85 -10.12 -29.96
N ALA A 272 33.20 -9.50 -31.09
CA ALA A 272 33.78 -10.22 -32.23
C ALA A 272 34.97 -11.08 -31.77
N ALA A 273 35.03 -12.32 -32.27
CA ALA A 273 36.06 -13.28 -31.90
C ALA A 273 37.45 -12.65 -32.08
N GLN A 274 38.21 -12.54 -30.98
CA GLN A 274 39.61 -12.16 -31.08
C GLN A 274 40.39 -13.29 -31.76
N PRO A 275 41.34 -12.98 -32.66
CA PRO A 275 42.16 -14.01 -33.29
C PRO A 275 42.94 -14.75 -32.21
N VAL A 276 42.76 -16.07 -32.15
CA VAL A 276 43.53 -16.95 -31.28
C VAL A 276 45.00 -16.86 -31.70
N SER A 277 45.89 -16.56 -30.75
CA SER A 277 47.34 -16.53 -31.03
C SER A 277 47.77 -17.89 -31.57
N GLY A 278 48.56 -17.89 -32.66
CA GLY A 278 48.95 -19.09 -33.38
C GLY A 278 49.54 -20.18 -32.47
N ALA A 279 49.26 -21.43 -32.81
CA ALA A 279 49.72 -22.59 -32.05
C ALA A 279 51.23 -22.51 -31.80
N ARG A 280 51.65 -22.57 -30.53
CA ARG A 280 53.06 -22.75 -30.19
C ARG A 280 53.45 -24.19 -30.56
N PRO A 281 54.58 -24.39 -31.28
CA PRO A 281 55.08 -25.72 -31.53
C PRO A 281 55.40 -26.39 -30.18
N VAL A 282 54.84 -27.58 -29.97
CA VAL A 282 55.19 -28.43 -28.85
C VAL A 282 56.57 -29.00 -29.16
N THR A 283 57.61 -28.52 -28.47
CA THR A 283 58.92 -29.16 -28.51
C THR A 283 58.82 -30.49 -27.78
N THR A 284 58.88 -31.58 -28.53
CA THR A 284 59.01 -32.93 -27.97
C THR A 284 60.43 -33.10 -27.45
N ASP A 285 60.70 -32.65 -26.22
CA ASP A 285 61.87 -33.14 -25.51
C ASP A 285 61.69 -34.64 -25.30
N ARG A 286 62.62 -35.44 -25.83
CA ARG A 286 62.63 -36.90 -25.63
C ARG A 286 62.71 -37.16 -24.13
N VAL A 287 61.64 -37.67 -23.55
CA VAL A 287 61.66 -38.26 -22.21
C VAL A 287 62.70 -39.39 -22.23
N ALA A 288 63.77 -39.25 -21.43
CA ALA A 288 64.81 -40.25 -21.32
C ALA A 288 64.22 -41.58 -20.80
N ALA A 289 64.65 -42.69 -21.38
CA ALA A 289 64.15 -44.02 -21.03
C ALA A 289 64.38 -44.31 -19.53
N PRO A 290 63.37 -44.85 -18.81
CA PRO A 290 63.54 -45.21 -17.41
C PRO A 290 64.58 -46.33 -17.25
N ALA A 291 65.42 -46.21 -16.21
CA ALA A 291 66.45 -47.18 -15.91
C ALA A 291 65.85 -48.54 -15.53
N PRO A 292 66.48 -49.67 -15.90
CA PRO A 292 65.97 -51.00 -15.59
C PRO A 292 65.98 -51.25 -14.08
N VAL A 293 64.84 -51.73 -13.57
CA VAL A 293 64.67 -52.20 -12.19
C VAL A 293 65.53 -53.45 -12.02
N ARG A 294 66.45 -53.44 -11.05
CA ARG A 294 67.23 -54.63 -10.67
C ARG A 294 66.33 -55.60 -9.91
N ASP A 295 66.30 -56.85 -10.36
CA ASP A 295 65.62 -57.95 -9.68
C ASP A 295 66.15 -58.09 -8.24
N ALA A 296 65.26 -57.93 -7.27
CA ALA A 296 65.52 -58.32 -5.89
C ALA A 296 65.41 -59.84 -5.78
N GLY A 297 66.51 -60.48 -5.36
CA GLY A 297 66.59 -61.93 -5.16
C GLY A 297 65.61 -62.47 -4.11
N PRO A 298 65.46 -63.80 -4.02
CA PRO A 298 64.35 -64.43 -3.32
C PRO A 298 64.69 -64.67 -1.85
N ASP A 299 64.15 -63.84 -0.95
CA ASP A 299 63.97 -64.18 0.47
C ASP A 299 62.68 -63.48 0.92
N ARG A 300 61.57 -64.23 1.08
CA ARG A 300 61.08 -64.80 2.36
C ARG A 300 60.96 -63.70 3.45
N ALA A 301 59.82 -63.43 4.07
CA ALA A 301 58.59 -64.19 4.27
C ALA A 301 57.42 -63.21 4.50
N PHE A 302 56.21 -63.59 4.07
CA PHE A 302 54.97 -62.88 4.40
C PHE A 302 54.63 -63.16 5.88
N ASP A 303 54.60 -62.11 6.70
CA ASP A 303 54.08 -62.13 8.06
C ASP A 303 52.62 -61.65 8.05
N TYR A 304 51.70 -62.47 8.55
CA TYR A 304 50.27 -62.22 8.64
C TYR A 304 49.95 -61.83 10.09
N GLY A 305 49.90 -60.52 10.40
CA GLY A 305 49.34 -59.98 11.63
C GLY A 305 47.93 -59.44 11.36
N SER A 306 46.88 -60.24 11.61
CA SER A 306 46.05 -60.19 12.82
C SER A 306 45.26 -58.89 12.95
N SER A 307 44.05 -58.91 12.39
CA SER A 307 42.99 -57.95 12.68
C SER A 307 42.23 -58.44 13.91
N ASP A 308 42.39 -57.75 15.03
CA ASP A 308 41.43 -57.74 16.12
C ASP A 308 41.63 -56.41 16.84
N ASP A 309 40.57 -55.59 16.84
CA ASP A 309 40.15 -54.80 18.00
C ASP A 309 38.86 -54.04 17.61
N ILE A 310 37.76 -54.77 17.77
CA ILE A 310 36.45 -54.23 18.07
C ILE A 310 36.35 -54.23 19.59
N LEU A 311 36.25 -53.05 20.20
CA LEU A 311 35.30 -52.69 21.26
C LEU A 311 35.32 -51.17 21.50
#